data_AF-A0A2D0L9D4-F1
#
_entry.id   AF-A0A2D0L9D4-F1
#
_cell.length_a   1.000
_cell.length_b   1.000
_cell.length_c   1.000
_cell.angle_alpha   90.00
_cell.angle_beta   90.00
_cell.angle_gamma   90.00
#
_symmetry.space_group_name_H-M   'P 1'
#
loop_
_entity.id
_entity.type
_entity.pdbx_description
1 polymer ?
#
loop_
_entity_poly.entity_id
_entity_poly.type
_entity_poly.pdbx_seq_one_letter_code
_entity_poly.pdbx_strand_id
1 'polypeptide(L)'
;MCITWRCPIYRYETGDIEVSRCFLFGLLDGYLVDRKNAGWRARFYATLLEPFDEKPSPNIVICGGKVPVLSKRGVRYMNALVHQYGDMLTDIGMQDEYGTLIPPENDKGISLQ
;
A
#
# COMPACT_ATOMS: atom_id res chain seq x y z
N MET A 1 4.71 -1.18 26.14
CA MET A 1 3.57 -0.54 25.44
C MET A 1 3.82 -0.64 23.94
N CYS A 2 3.21 -1.63 23.28
CA CYS A 2 3.38 -1.80 21.84
C CYS A 2 2.49 -0.79 21.13
N ILE A 3 3.11 0.14 20.39
CA ILE A 3 2.43 1.10 19.52
C ILE A 3 1.62 0.31 18.51
N THR A 4 0.30 0.50 18.52
CA THR A 4 -0.61 0.00 17.49
C THR A 4 -0.15 0.61 16.17
N TRP A 5 0.58 -0.16 15.36
CA TRP A 5 0.89 0.23 13.99
C TRP A 5 -0.45 0.40 13.28
N ARG A 6 -0.86 1.65 13.05
CA ARG A 6 -2.09 1.92 12.30
C ARG A 6 -1.88 1.37 10.89
N CYS A 7 -2.49 0.23 10.57
CA CYS A 7 -2.66 -0.22 9.21
C CYS A 7 -3.37 0.91 8.45
N PRO A 8 -2.83 1.40 7.32
CA PRO A 8 -3.58 2.31 6.49
C PRO A 8 -4.90 1.64 6.09
N ILE A 9 -6.00 2.38 6.20
CA ILE A 9 -7.33 1.95 5.75
C ILE A 9 -7.69 2.80 4.55
N TYR A 10 -7.97 2.16 3.42
CA TYR A 10 -8.43 2.82 2.20
C TYR A 10 -9.94 2.56 2.06
N ARG A 11 -10.72 3.63 1.93
CA ARG A 11 -12.15 3.52 1.66
C ARG A 11 -12.36 3.06 0.22
N TYR A 12 -13.22 2.06 0.04
CA TYR A 12 -13.63 1.51 -1.24
C TYR A 12 -15.16 1.42 -1.31
N GLU A 13 -15.74 1.19 -2.49
CA GLU A 13 -17.19 1.30 -2.71
C GLU A 13 -18.00 0.28 -1.89
N THR A 14 -17.47 -0.93 -1.73
CA THR A 14 -18.13 -2.05 -1.05
C THR A 14 -17.63 -2.26 0.39
N GLY A 15 -16.67 -1.47 0.86
CA GLY A 15 -16.10 -1.61 2.20
C GLY A 15 -14.76 -0.89 2.37
N ASP A 16 -14.10 -1.13 3.50
CA ASP A 16 -12.77 -0.61 3.78
C ASP A 16 -11.70 -1.65 3.46
N ILE A 17 -10.63 -1.23 2.77
CA ILE A 17 -9.46 -2.06 2.47
C ILE A 17 -8.40 -1.79 3.52
N GLU A 18 -8.21 -2.73 4.43
CA GLU A 18 -7.08 -2.74 5.37
C GLU A 18 -5.81 -3.17 4.65
N VAL A 19 -4.75 -2.37 4.74
CA VAL A 19 -3.47 -2.70 4.10
C VAL A 19 -2.31 -2.69 5.08
N SER A 20 -1.29 -3.48 4.78
CA SER A 20 0.00 -3.46 5.48
C SER A 20 1.08 -2.80 4.61
N ARG A 21 2.21 -2.42 5.23
CA ARG A 21 3.37 -1.89 4.49
C ARG A 21 3.88 -2.88 3.45
N CYS A 22 3.92 -4.18 3.79
CA CYS A 22 4.38 -5.22 2.88
C CYS A 22 3.46 -5.37 1.67
N PHE A 23 2.14 -5.30 1.89
CA PHE A 23 1.15 -5.31 0.83
C PHE A 23 1.34 -4.13 -0.12
N LEU A 24 1.44 -2.90 0.41
CA LEU A 24 1.64 -1.70 -0.41
C LEU A 24 2.95 -1.74 -1.20
N PHE A 25 4.01 -2.29 -0.62
CA PHE A 25 5.28 -2.49 -1.32
C PHE A 25 5.12 -3.45 -2.50
N GLY A 26 4.49 -4.59 -2.29
CA GLY A 26 4.21 -5.56 -3.36
C GLY A 26 3.34 -4.96 -4.46
N LEU A 27 2.30 -4.20 -4.10
CA LEU A 27 1.40 -3.56 -5.05
C LEU A 27 2.10 -2.45 -5.86
N LEU A 28 2.91 -1.63 -5.21
CA LEU A 28 3.68 -0.56 -5.85
C LEU A 28 4.76 -1.10 -6.80
N ASP A 29 5.52 -2.08 -6.31
CA ASP A 29 6.72 -2.54 -7.00
C ASP A 29 6.43 -3.67 -7.99
N GLY A 30 5.39 -4.48 -7.74
CA GLY A 30 5.08 -5.67 -8.51
C GLY A 30 4.93 -5.41 -10.02
N TYR A 31 4.26 -4.33 -10.42
CA TYR A 31 4.16 -4.00 -11.85
C TYR A 31 5.42 -3.33 -12.41
N LEU A 32 6.13 -2.55 -11.59
CA LEU A 32 7.24 -1.73 -12.06
C LEU A 32 8.56 -2.49 -12.12
N VAL A 33 8.75 -3.51 -11.27
CA VAL A 33 9.99 -4.30 -11.18
C VAL A 33 10.31 -5.00 -12.49
N ASP A 34 9.30 -5.52 -13.18
CA ASP A 34 9.49 -6.25 -14.45
C ASP A 34 9.69 -5.32 -15.65
N ARG A 35 9.28 -4.04 -15.53
CA ARG A 35 9.24 -3.09 -16.66
C ARG A 35 10.27 -1.97 -16.59
N LYS A 36 10.80 -1.68 -15.40
CA LYS A 36 11.63 -0.51 -15.13
C LYS A 36 12.84 -0.88 -14.29
N ASN A 37 14.00 -0.34 -14.66
CA ASN A 37 15.21 -0.51 -13.87
C ASN A 37 15.10 0.19 -12.49
N ALA A 38 15.94 -0.24 -11.55
CA ALA A 38 15.94 0.28 -10.17
C ALA A 38 16.12 1.80 -10.08
N GLY A 39 16.97 2.39 -10.93
CA GLY A 39 17.22 3.84 -10.92
C GLY A 39 16.00 4.65 -11.34
N TRP A 40 15.26 4.18 -12.34
CA TRP A 40 14.00 4.78 -12.75
C TRP A 40 12.95 4.66 -11.64
N ARG A 41 12.82 3.48 -11.03
CA ARG A 41 11.87 3.25 -9.93
C ARG A 41 12.14 4.16 -8.73
N ALA A 42 13.40 4.28 -8.31
CA ALA A 42 13.79 5.18 -7.22
C ALA A 42 13.39 6.63 -7.50
N ARG A 43 13.65 7.12 -8.72
CA ARG A 43 13.24 8.48 -9.13
C ARG A 43 11.73 8.64 -9.14
N PHE A 44 11.01 7.65 -9.67
CA PHE A 44 9.55 7.66 -9.70
C PHE A 44 8.97 7.71 -8.29
N TYR A 45 9.43 6.84 -7.38
CA TYR A 45 8.97 6.83 -5.99
C TYR A 45 9.27 8.14 -5.27
N ALA A 46 10.43 8.76 -5.52
CA ALA A 46 10.74 10.09 -4.99
C ALA A 46 9.72 11.15 -5.44
N THR A 47 9.17 11.06 -6.66
CA THR A 47 8.11 12.00 -7.12
C THR A 47 6.77 11.83 -6.42
N LEU A 48 6.56 10.71 -5.72
CA LEU A 48 5.34 10.46 -4.96
C LEU A 48 5.41 11.04 -3.54
N LEU A 49 6.59 11.42 -3.08
CA LEU A 49 6.82 11.97 -1.74
C LEU A 49 6.78 13.49 -1.75
N GLU A 50 6.43 14.10 -0.61
CA GLU A 50 6.66 15.51 -0.40
C GLU A 50 8.16 15.81 -0.32
N PRO A 51 8.60 17.02 -0.72
CA PRO A 51 9.97 17.45 -0.53
C PRO A 51 10.35 17.31 0.94
N PHE A 52 11.41 16.58 1.20
CA PHE A 52 11.87 16.31 2.55
C PHE A 52 13.02 17.24 2.90
N ASP A 53 12.87 18.02 3.96
CA ASP A 53 13.99 18.77 4.53
C ASP A 53 14.74 17.89 5.53
N GLU A 54 15.96 17.55 5.15
CA GLU A 54 16.87 16.68 5.90
C GLU A 54 17.35 17.32 7.20
N LYS A 55 17.13 18.63 7.37
CA LYS A 55 17.51 19.32 8.60
C LYS A 55 16.78 18.74 9.82
N PRO A 56 17.52 18.26 10.84
CA PRO A 56 16.92 17.90 12.11
C PRO A 56 16.30 19.15 12.74
N SER A 57 15.14 18.99 13.40
CA SER A 57 14.57 20.09 14.15
C SER A 57 15.51 20.50 15.29
N PRO A 58 15.54 21.77 15.70
CA PRO A 58 16.29 22.18 16.88
C PRO A 58 15.89 21.30 18.07
N ASN A 59 16.87 20.84 18.84
CA ASN A 59 16.74 19.94 20.00
C ASN A 59 16.60 18.42 19.71
N ILE A 60 16.90 17.92 18.51
CA ILE A 60 17.05 16.48 18.27
C ILE A 60 18.44 15.97 18.71
N VAL A 61 18.47 14.95 19.58
CA VAL A 61 19.72 14.30 20.06
C VAL A 61 20.17 13.18 19.11
N ILE A 62 19.23 12.44 18.51
CA ILE A 62 19.49 11.37 17.52
C ILE A 62 18.43 11.45 16.42
N CYS A 63 18.88 11.50 15.16
CA CYS A 63 18.00 11.44 14.00
C CYS A 63 17.92 10.00 13.46
N GLY A 64 16.87 9.26 13.81
CA GLY A 64 16.61 7.90 13.30
C GLY A 64 15.97 7.85 11.91
N GLY A 65 16.00 8.98 11.18
CA GLY A 65 15.20 9.22 9.98
C GLY A 65 13.80 9.75 10.32
N LYS A 66 13.22 10.56 9.42
CA LYS A 66 11.81 10.96 9.51
C LYS A 66 11.01 10.13 8.52
N VAL A 67 9.78 9.78 8.88
CA VAL A 67 8.87 9.07 7.99
C VAL A 67 8.49 10.01 6.84
N PRO A 68 8.75 9.64 5.56
CA PRO A 68 8.40 10.49 4.44
C PRO A 68 6.88 10.55 4.30
N VAL A 69 6.37 11.73 3.93
CA VAL A 69 4.94 11.97 3.70
C VAL A 69 4.66 11.88 2.20
N LEU A 70 3.53 11.28 1.83
CA LEU A 70 3.09 11.24 0.45
C LEU A 70 2.66 12.64 -0.01
N SER A 71 3.09 13.04 -1.20
CA SER A 71 2.54 14.22 -1.85
C SER A 71 1.09 14.00 -2.27
N LYS A 72 0.37 15.07 -2.64
CA LYS A 72 -0.97 14.95 -3.24
C LYS A 72 -1.01 13.99 -4.43
N ARG A 73 0.07 13.96 -5.23
CA ARG A 73 0.23 13.02 -6.35
C ARG A 73 0.40 11.60 -5.83
N GLY A 74 1.25 11.40 -4.82
CA GLY A 74 1.44 10.12 -4.14
C GLY A 74 0.13 9.56 -3.61
N VAL A 75 -0.65 10.36 -2.87
CA VAL A 75 -1.96 9.94 -2.34
C VAL A 75 -2.92 9.52 -3.44
N ARG A 76 -3.04 10.31 -4.52
CA ARG A 76 -3.90 9.96 -5.67
C ARG A 76 -3.46 8.66 -6.33
N TYR A 77 -2.15 8.48 -6.50
CA TYR A 77 -1.59 7.28 -7.11
C TYR A 77 -1.83 6.04 -6.25
N MET A 78 -1.58 6.13 -4.94
CA MET A 78 -1.85 5.05 -3.98
C MET A 78 -3.33 4.69 -3.94
N ASN A 79 -4.22 5.68 -3.89
CA ASN A 79 -5.66 5.44 -3.93
C ASN A 79 -6.06 4.70 -5.21
N ALA A 80 -5.60 5.15 -6.37
CA ALA A 80 -5.92 4.52 -7.65
C ALA A 80 -5.42 3.08 -7.72
N LEU A 81 -4.19 2.81 -7.25
CA LEU A 81 -3.64 1.45 -7.20
C LEU A 81 -4.47 0.52 -6.31
N VAL A 82 -4.82 0.97 -5.11
CA VAL A 82 -5.59 0.16 -4.16
C VAL A 82 -7.03 -0.05 -4.65
N HIS A 83 -7.64 0.96 -5.27
CA HIS A 83 -8.97 0.82 -5.89
C HIS A 83 -8.95 -0.17 -7.03
N GLN A 84 -7.97 -0.07 -7.94
CA GLN A 84 -7.84 -1.01 -9.06
C GLN A 84 -7.65 -2.46 -8.57
N TYR A 85 -6.94 -2.65 -7.47
CA TYR A 85 -6.83 -3.96 -6.83
C TYR A 85 -8.18 -4.44 -6.26
N GLY A 86 -8.93 -3.56 -5.60
CA GLY A 86 -10.30 -3.83 -5.13
C GLY A 86 -11.25 -4.18 -6.28
N ASP A 87 -11.19 -3.46 -7.40
CA ASP A 87 -11.98 -3.72 -8.61
C ASP A 87 -11.67 -5.13 -9.14
N MET A 88 -10.39 -5.47 -9.26
CA MET A 88 -9.96 -6.79 -9.70
C MET A 88 -10.46 -7.90 -8.78
N LEU A 89 -10.39 -7.73 -7.46
CA LEU A 89 -10.92 -8.72 -6.52
C LEU A 89 -12.45 -8.83 -6.59
N THR A 90 -13.14 -7.71 -6.82
CA THR A 90 -14.59 -7.68 -7.01
C THR A 90 -14.99 -8.42 -8.29
N ASP A 91 -14.24 -8.26 -9.38
CA ASP A 91 -14.44 -8.98 -10.64
C ASP A 91 -14.22 -10.49 -10.49
N ILE A 92 -13.25 -10.90 -9.65
CA ILE A 92 -13.02 -12.31 -9.31
C ILE A 92 -14.18 -12.85 -8.46
N GLY A 93 -14.74 -12.04 -7.56
CA GLY A 93 -15.95 -12.34 -6.79
C GLY A 93 -15.77 -13.37 -5.66
N MET A 94 -14.53 -13.73 -5.30
CA MET A 94 -14.27 -14.66 -4.21
C MET A 94 -14.34 -13.93 -2.86
N GLN A 95 -15.13 -14.47 -1.95
CA GLN A 95 -15.33 -13.93 -0.60
C GLN A 95 -15.17 -15.01 0.46
N ASP A 96 -14.73 -14.62 1.66
CA ASP A 96 -14.78 -15.48 2.84
C ASP A 96 -16.18 -15.55 3.48
N GLU A 97 -16.31 -16.30 4.57
CA GLU A 97 -17.56 -16.47 5.32
C GLU A 97 -18.13 -15.16 5.92
N TYR A 98 -17.33 -14.09 5.96
CA TYR A 98 -17.70 -12.77 6.45
C TYR A 98 -17.97 -11.76 5.31
N GLY A 99 -17.87 -12.18 4.05
CA GLY A 99 -18.04 -11.31 2.88
C GLY A 99 -16.79 -10.51 2.50
N THR A 100 -15.63 -10.81 3.07
CA THR A 100 -14.36 -10.14 2.74
C THR A 100 -13.81 -10.69 1.44
N LEU A 101 -13.44 -9.81 0.51
CA LEU A 101 -12.80 -10.22 -0.75
C LEU A 101 -11.45 -10.89 -0.49
N ILE A 102 -11.25 -12.07 -1.07
CA ILE A 102 -10.01 -12.85 -0.92
C ILE A 102 -9.24 -12.95 -2.24
N PRO A 103 -7.90 -12.77 -2.23
CA PRO A 103 -7.08 -13.04 -3.40
C PRO A 103 -7.14 -14.51 -3.80
N PRO A 104 -7.10 -14.84 -5.10
CA PRO A 104 -7.20 -16.22 -5.58
C PRO A 104 -6.05 -17.11 -5.09
N GLU A 105 -4.90 -16.53 -4.78
CA GLU A 105 -3.73 -17.25 -4.22
C GLU A 105 -3.96 -17.74 -2.78
N ASN A 106 -4.96 -17.16 -2.09
CA ASN A 106 -5.35 -17.50 -0.73
C ASN A 106 -6.59 -18.41 -0.67
N ASP A 107 -7.06 -18.91 -1.81
CA ASP A 107 -8.15 -19.88 -1.85
C ASP A 107 -7.68 -21.19 -1.19
N LYS A 108 -8.02 -21.33 0.10
CA LYS A 108 -8.00 -22.62 0.78
C LYS A 108 -9.29 -23.32 0.36
N GLY A 109 -9.30 -23.85 -0.87
CA GLY A 109 -10.46 -24.48 -1.48
C GLY A 109 -11.31 -25.21 -0.43
N ILE A 110 -12.48 -24.65 -0.13
CA ILE A 110 -13.43 -25.31 0.76
C ILE A 110 -13.94 -26.49 -0.05
N SER A 111 -13.33 -27.65 0.16
CA SER A 111 -13.90 -28.93 -0.24
C SER A 111 -15.23 -29.07 0.51
N LEU A 112 -16.31 -28.67 -0.14
CA LEU A 112 -17.65 -29.10 0.23
C LEU A 112 -17.72 -30.59 -0.10
N GLN A 113 -17.66 -31.42 0.95
CA GLN A 113 -18.12 -32.81 0.91
C GLN A 113 -19.63 -32.85 0.68
#